data_AF-A0A6J5VNN8-F1
#
_entry.id   AF-A0A6J5VNN8-F1
#
_cell.length_a   1.000
_cell.length_b   1.000
_cell.length_c   1.000
_cell.angle_alpha   90.00
_cell.angle_beta   90.00
_cell.angle_gamma   90.00
#
_symmetry.space_group_name_H-M   'P 1'
#
loop_
_entity.id
_entity.type
_entity.pdbx_description
1 polymer ?
#
loop_
_entity_poly.entity_id
_entity_poly.type
_entity_poly.pdbx_seq_one_letter_code
_entity_poly.pdbx_strand_id
1 'polypeptide(L)'
;MRSGHISEKTDVYSFGVLLLVFLMGRRAWWLIIRQEGGYSSVIDYMKSHAYQHQTIVDPKILEEVGGNKQVEQQLHDFLELALSCTQDEIEGRPYMSNVARELVRIDESILPS
;
A
#
# COMPACT_ATOMS: atom_id res chain seq x y z
N MET A 1 7.03 -20.19 0.05
CA MET A 1 8.26 -20.22 -0.78
C MET A 1 8.07 -19.21 -1.91
N ARG A 2 8.97 -18.23 -2.09
CA ARG A 2 8.91 -17.30 -3.24
C ARG A 2 9.36 -18.06 -4.49
N SER A 3 8.42 -18.44 -5.35
CA SER A 3 8.75 -19.08 -6.64
C SER A 3 9.15 -18.02 -7.67
N GLY A 4 10.16 -18.30 -8.49
CA GLY A 4 10.63 -17.42 -9.57
C GLY A 4 9.70 -17.36 -10.80
N HIS A 5 8.38 -17.46 -10.60
CA HIS A 5 7.40 -17.43 -11.68
C HIS A 5 7.09 -15.98 -12.07
N ILE A 6 7.42 -15.63 -13.31
CA ILE A 6 7.06 -14.34 -13.90
C ILE A 6 5.60 -14.42 -14.34
N SER A 7 4.78 -13.47 -13.88
CA SER A 7 3.37 -13.34 -14.27
C SER A 7 2.94 -11.88 -14.12
N GLU A 8 1.76 -11.54 -14.63
CA GLU A 8 1.12 -10.23 -14.39
C GLU A 8 0.97 -9.92 -12.89
N LYS A 9 0.88 -10.94 -12.04
CA LYS A 9 0.80 -10.79 -10.57
C LYS A 9 2.12 -10.31 -9.95
N THR A 10 3.24 -10.42 -10.67
CA THR A 10 4.52 -9.81 -10.28
C THR A 10 4.48 -8.30 -10.50
N ASP A 11 3.83 -7.83 -11.58
CA ASP A 11 3.61 -6.41 -11.81
C ASP A 11 2.62 -5.81 -10.79
N VAL A 12 1.56 -6.56 -10.43
CA VAL A 12 0.64 -6.18 -9.34
C VAL A 12 1.40 -5.96 -8.03
N TYR A 13 2.31 -6.87 -7.68
CA TYR A 13 3.12 -6.73 -6.47
C TYR A 13 3.97 -5.45 -6.52
N SER A 14 4.72 -5.26 -7.61
CA SER A 14 5.59 -4.09 -7.79
C SER A 14 4.80 -2.78 -7.77
N PHE A 15 3.59 -2.78 -8.34
CA PHE A 15 2.68 -1.65 -8.29
C PHE A 15 2.20 -1.37 -6.86
N GLY A 16 1.84 -2.42 -6.09
CA GLY A 16 1.50 -2.28 -4.67
C GLY A 16 2.63 -1.65 -3.84
N VAL A 17 3.89 -2.03 -4.10
CA VAL A 17 5.07 -1.39 -3.49
C VAL A 17 5.13 0.10 -3.84
N LEU A 18 4.86 0.46 -5.10
CA LEU A 18 4.82 1.86 -5.53
C LEU A 18 3.72 2.67 -4.82
N LEU A 19 2.53 2.08 -4.63
CA LEU A 19 1.46 2.72 -3.87
C LEU A 19 1.89 3.00 -2.43
N LEU A 20 2.55 2.04 -1.75
CA LEU A 20 3.08 2.25 -0.41
C LEU A 20 4.14 3.38 -0.39
N VAL A 21 5.02 3.43 -1.39
CA VAL A 21 6.01 4.51 -1.57
C VAL A 21 5.35 5.89 -1.62
N PHE A 22 4.27 6.02 -2.41
CA PHE A 22 3.52 7.27 -2.50
C PHE A 22 2.87 7.63 -1.17
N LEU A 23 2.24 6.66 -0.49
CA LEU A 23 1.56 6.90 0.77
C LEU A 23 2.50 7.41 1.87
N MET A 24 3.73 6.87 1.96
CA MET A 24 4.68 7.26 3.01
C MET A 24 5.56 8.46 2.63
N GLY A 25 5.57 8.88 1.36
CA GLY A 25 6.51 9.90 0.86
C GLY A 25 7.98 9.49 0.92
N ARG A 26 8.28 8.18 0.98
CA ARG A 26 9.65 7.64 1.15
C ARG A 26 10.05 6.79 -0.05
N ARG A 27 11.33 6.82 -0.42
CA ARG A 27 11.86 6.02 -1.54
C ARG A 27 11.64 4.52 -1.30
N ALA A 28 11.43 3.75 -2.37
CA ALA A 28 11.25 2.29 -2.31
C ALA A 28 12.39 1.54 -1.58
N TRP A 29 13.63 2.01 -1.64
CA TRP A 29 14.73 1.39 -0.89
C TRP A 29 14.55 1.52 0.63
N TRP A 30 13.84 2.54 1.11
CA TRP A 30 13.46 2.61 2.52
C TRP A 30 12.46 1.53 2.93
N LEU A 31 11.74 0.91 1.97
CA LEU A 31 10.82 -0.22 2.21
C LEU A 31 11.52 -1.55 2.46
N ILE A 32 12.85 -1.59 2.48
CA ILE A 32 13.61 -2.79 2.79
C ILE A 32 14.54 -2.41 3.95
N ILE A 33 14.12 -2.66 5.18
CA ILE A 33 14.96 -2.40 6.35
C ILE A 33 15.92 -3.59 6.49
N ARG A 34 17.22 -3.33 6.41
CA ARG A 34 18.24 -4.28 6.90
C ARG A 34 18.15 -4.28 8.42
N GLN A 35 17.68 -5.38 9.00
CA GLN A 35 17.89 -5.66 10.42
C GLN A 35 19.00 -6.70 10.59
N GLU A 36 19.63 -6.70 11.76
CA GLU A 36 20.56 -7.77 12.13
C GLU A 36 19.78 -9.10 12.20
N GLY A 37 19.99 -9.96 11.20
CA GLY A 37 19.27 -11.23 11.05
C GLY A 37 18.57 -11.43 9.70
N GLY A 38 18.48 -10.40 8.85
CA GLY A 38 17.96 -10.53 7.49
C GLY A 38 17.32 -9.26 6.90
N TYR A 39 16.68 -9.41 5.74
CA TYR A 39 15.82 -8.37 5.19
C TYR A 39 14.41 -8.57 5.77
N SER A 40 13.97 -7.70 6.69
CA SER A 40 12.53 -7.53 6.92
C SER A 40 12.07 -6.44 5.97
N SER A 41 11.17 -6.77 5.04
CA SER A 41 10.62 -5.70 4.22
C SER A 41 9.76 -4.83 5.14
N VAL A 42 9.79 -3.52 4.96
CA VAL A 42 8.83 -2.61 5.63
C VAL A 42 7.41 -3.04 5.35
N ILE A 43 7.17 -3.76 4.26
CA ILE A 43 5.88 -4.41 3.98
C ILE A 43 5.52 -5.42 5.08
N ASP A 44 6.47 -6.21 5.59
CA ASP A 44 6.24 -7.13 6.72
C ASP A 44 5.97 -6.38 8.03
N TYR A 45 6.68 -5.26 8.25
CA TYR A 45 6.40 -4.34 9.36
C TYR A 45 5.00 -3.72 9.23
N MET A 46 4.61 -3.26 8.04
CA MET A 46 3.30 -2.67 7.76
C MET A 46 2.18 -3.70 7.88
N LYS A 47 2.37 -4.93 7.38
CA LYS A 47 1.42 -6.03 7.54
C LYS A 47 1.18 -6.35 9.02
N SER A 48 2.24 -6.34 9.84
CA SER A 48 2.13 -6.60 11.28
C SER A 48 1.61 -5.41 12.10
N HIS A 49 1.66 -4.20 11.56
CA HIS A 49 1.24 -2.95 12.23
C HIS A 49 0.14 -2.20 11.47
N ALA A 50 -0.60 -2.89 10.58
CA ALA A 50 -1.59 -2.27 9.70
C ALA A 50 -2.63 -1.45 10.47
N TYR A 51 -2.93 -1.84 11.71
CA TYR A 51 -3.86 -1.16 12.62
C TYR A 51 -3.33 0.16 13.23
N GLN A 52 -2.08 0.57 12.98
CA GLN A 52 -1.47 1.82 13.46
C GLN A 52 -1.26 2.84 12.31
N HIS A 53 -2.33 3.13 11.58
CA HIS A 53 -2.40 3.97 10.37
C HIS A 53 -1.63 5.29 10.42
N GLN A 54 -1.57 5.96 11.58
CA GLN A 54 -1.00 7.31 11.71
C GLN A 54 0.53 7.38 11.57
N THR A 55 1.24 6.24 11.70
CA THR A 55 2.72 6.22 11.62
C THR A 55 3.23 6.01 10.19
N ILE A 56 2.34 5.68 9.25
CA ILE A 56 2.67 5.22 7.90
C ILE A 56 2.54 6.34 6.87
N VAL A 57 1.51 7.18 6.98
CA VAL A 57 1.23 8.23 5.99
C VAL A 57 2.27 9.34 6.06
N ASP A 58 2.68 9.89 4.90
CA ASP A 58 3.55 11.05 4.82
C ASP A 58 2.99 12.18 5.70
N PRO A 59 3.77 12.71 6.67
CA PRO A 59 3.35 13.83 7.49
C PRO A 59 2.81 15.02 6.68
N LYS A 60 3.32 15.27 5.47
CA LYS A 60 2.83 16.34 4.60
C LYS A 60 1.40 16.13 4.13
N ILE A 61 1.03 14.89 3.83
CA ILE A 61 -0.36 14.54 3.49
C ILE A 61 -1.24 14.83 4.72
N LEU A 62 -0.82 14.38 5.91
CA LEU A 62 -1.57 14.63 7.14
C LEU A 62 -1.67 16.13 7.50
N GLU A 63 -0.65 16.94 7.19
CA GLU A 63 -0.71 18.40 7.36
C GLU A 63 -1.74 19.06 6.43
N GLU A 64 -1.88 18.59 5.19
CA GLU A 64 -2.80 19.15 4.20
C GLU A 64 -4.26 18.72 4.41
N VAL A 65 -4.47 17.46 4.80
CA VAL A 65 -5.82 16.85 4.84
C VAL A 65 -6.26 16.33 6.22
N GLY A 66 -5.41 16.45 7.24
CA GLY A 66 -5.67 15.94 8.58
C GLY A 66 -6.94 16.50 9.21
N GLY A 67 -7.73 15.63 9.85
CA GLY A 67 -9.00 15.99 10.48
C GLY A 67 -10.21 15.91 9.55
N ASN A 68 -10.01 15.70 8.23
CA ASN A 68 -11.10 15.32 7.34
C ASN A 68 -11.29 13.79 7.38
N LYS A 69 -12.33 13.34 8.10
CA LYS A 69 -12.66 11.91 8.26
C LYS A 69 -12.85 11.17 6.93
N GLN A 70 -13.33 11.84 5.89
CA GLN A 70 -13.54 11.24 4.58
C GLN A 70 -12.20 10.94 3.90
N VAL A 71 -11.25 11.88 3.97
CA VAL A 71 -9.90 11.70 3.41
C VAL A 71 -9.10 10.69 4.24
N GLU A 72 -9.26 10.69 5.57
CA GLU A 72 -8.68 9.65 6.42
C GLU A 72 -9.16 8.25 6.02
N GLN A 73 -10.44 8.10 5.69
CA GLN A 73 -10.98 6.83 5.18
C GLN A 73 -10.40 6.47 3.80
N GLN A 74 -10.20 7.43 2.90
CA GLN A 74 -9.55 7.15 1.61
C GLN A 74 -8.11 6.68 1.77
N LEU A 75 -7.35 7.30 2.68
CA LEU A 75 -5.98 6.88 2.97
C LEU A 75 -5.94 5.46 3.54
N HIS A 76 -6.94 5.09 4.35
CA HIS A 76 -7.12 3.74 4.85
C HIS A 76 -7.41 2.75 3.72
N ASP A 77 -8.43 3.01 2.89
CA ASP A 77 -8.79 2.16 1.75
C ASP A 77 -7.61 2.02 0.76
N PHE A 78 -6.85 3.09 0.55
CA PHE A 78 -5.65 3.10 -0.30
C PHE A 78 -4.54 2.22 0.28
N LEU A 79 -4.31 2.27 1.59
CA LEU A 79 -3.35 1.40 2.27
C LEU A 79 -3.78 -0.07 2.16
N GLU A 80 -5.05 -0.38 2.42
CA GLU A 80 -5.57 -1.75 2.30
C GLU A 80 -5.40 -2.31 0.89
N LEU A 81 -5.69 -1.51 -0.13
CA LEU A 81 -5.46 -1.88 -1.52
C LEU A 81 -3.98 -2.18 -1.79
N ALA A 82 -3.08 -1.32 -1.34
CA ALA A 82 -1.64 -1.51 -1.50
C ALA A 82 -1.11 -2.76 -0.77
N LEU A 83 -1.65 -3.08 0.41
CA LEU A 83 -1.34 -4.30 1.16
C LEU A 83 -1.90 -5.56 0.48
N SER A 84 -3.07 -5.48 -0.16
CA SER A 84 -3.63 -6.59 -0.95
C SER A 84 -2.77 -6.89 -2.19
N CYS A 85 -2.20 -5.86 -2.82
CA CYS A 85 -1.29 -6.02 -3.96
C CYS A 85 0.03 -6.69 -3.56
N THR A 86 0.47 -6.51 -2.31
CA THR A 86 1.77 -6.98 -1.80
C THR A 86 1.69 -8.27 -0.97
N GLN A 87 0.62 -9.06 -1.14
CA GLN A 87 0.50 -10.40 -0.56
C GLN A 87 1.64 -11.32 -1.05
N ASP A 88 2.12 -12.17 -0.15
CA ASP A 88 3.22 -13.10 -0.47
C ASP A 88 2.72 -14.21 -1.41
N GLU A 89 1.53 -14.74 -1.14
CA GLU A 89 0.79 -15.64 -2.02
C GLU A 89 0.31 -14.91 -3.29
N ILE A 90 0.64 -15.46 -4.46
CA ILE A 90 0.29 -14.87 -5.76
C ILE A 90 -1.24 -14.83 -5.94
N GLU A 91 -1.93 -15.85 -5.45
CA GLU A 91 -3.37 -16.04 -5.54
C GLU A 91 -4.13 -15.00 -4.70
N GLY A 92 -3.50 -14.48 -3.63
CA GLY A 92 -4.07 -13.43 -2.79
C GLY A 92 -4.01 -12.04 -3.42
N ARG A 93 -3.20 -11.85 -4.47
CA ARG A 93 -3.07 -10.55 -5.14
C ARG A 93 -4.26 -10.33 -6.08
N PRO A 94 -4.85 -9.12 -6.13
CA PRO A 94 -5.93 -8.79 -7.07
C PRO A 94 -5.45 -8.83 -8.54
N TYR A 95 -6.38 -8.78 -9.49
CA TYR A 95 -6.01 -8.48 -10.88
C TYR A 95 -5.81 -6.97 -11.04
N MET A 96 -4.94 -6.55 -11.97
CA MET A 96 -4.68 -5.11 -12.18
C MET A 96 -5.95 -4.33 -12.55
N SER A 97 -6.89 -4.96 -13.25
CA SER A 97 -8.21 -4.39 -13.53
C SER A 97 -9.03 -4.11 -12.26
N ASN A 98 -8.92 -4.98 -11.24
CA ASN A 98 -9.54 -4.72 -9.94
C ASN A 98 -8.83 -3.59 -9.21
N VAL A 99 -7.49 -3.54 -9.25
CA VAL A 99 -6.71 -2.47 -8.63
C VAL A 99 -7.09 -1.11 -9.20
N ALA A 100 -7.14 -0.98 -10.52
CA ALA A 100 -7.55 0.25 -11.19
C ALA A 100 -8.98 0.67 -10.81
N ARG A 101 -9.92 -0.28 -10.75
CA ARG A 101 -11.31 -0.01 -10.35
C ARG A 101 -11.40 0.48 -8.91
N GLU A 102 -10.66 -0.13 -7.98
CA GLU A 102 -10.65 0.31 -6.58
C GLU A 102 -10.02 1.69 -6.42
N LEU A 103 -8.95 2.01 -7.16
CA LEU A 103 -8.38 3.36 -7.15
C LEU A 103 -9.39 4.43 -7.61
N VAL A 104 -10.15 4.16 -8.68
CA VAL A 104 -11.22 5.06 -9.14
C VAL A 104 -12.30 5.22 -8.07
N ARG A 105 -12.76 4.11 -7.46
CA ARG A 105 -13.74 4.15 -6.36
C ARG A 105 -13.26 5.00 -5.18
N ILE A 106 -11.98 4.85 -4.81
CA ILE A 106 -11.39 5.59 -3.70
C ILE A 106 -11.37 7.08 -4.05
N ASP A 107 -10.89 7.47 -5.24
CA ASP A 107 -10.83 8.88 -5.68
C ASP A 107 -12.22 9.53 -5.74
N GLU A 108 -13.20 8.85 -6.33
CA GLU A 108 -14.57 9.34 -6.48
C GLU A 108 -15.33 9.45 -5.15
N SER A 109 -14.86 8.81 -4.07
CA SER A 109 -15.53 8.85 -2.77
C SER A 109 -15.61 10.25 -2.14
N ILE A 110 -14.89 11.25 -2.68
CA ILE A 110 -14.96 12.68 -2.28
C ILE A 110 -16.09 13.43 -3.00
N LEU A 111 -16.52 12.98 -4.18
CA LEU A 111 -17.48 13.72 -4.99
C LEU A 111 -18.91 13.44 -4.50
N PRO A 112 -19.63 14.44 -3.98
CA PRO A 112 -21.06 14.26 -3.73
C PRO A 112 -21.75 14.05 -5.08
N SER A 113 -22.50 12.94 -5.17
CA SER A 113 -23.52 12.75 -6.20
C SER A 113 -24.62 13.81 -6.08
#